data_AF-A0A5C4MN32-F1
#
_entry.id   AF-A0A5C4MN32-F1
#
_cell.length_a   1.000
_cell.length_b   1.000
_cell.length_c   1.000
_cell.angle_alpha   90.00
_cell.angle_beta   90.00
_cell.angle_gamma   90.00
#
_symmetry.space_group_name_H-M   'P 1'
#
loop_
_entity.id
_entity.type
_entity.pdbx_description
1 polymer ?
#
loop_
_entity_poly.entity_id
_entity_poly.type
_entity_poly.pdbx_seq_one_letter_code
_entity_poly.pdbx_strand_id
1 'polypeptide(L)'
;MTTSRSDWPARAGWLAMALGIGGPLAAQEVQLPSGHSAMLYDVVLEAAEGAMAPDAFTDPEALPEEEPTDDGALDRAPDRKTEVSAAGASSGGLARFRLVVPGLGEGGADYEAVAQDFAWLCESLALPALAANGWTASEVVIALSDRQVEFGAPAPEAVQFFEGFRIEGGTCVPQAF
;
A
#
# COMPACT_ATOMS: atom_id res chain seq x y z
N MET A 1 -56.89 -6.04 -39.17
CA MET A 1 -57.11 -7.51 -39.20
C MET A 1 -55.79 -8.17 -39.57
N THR A 2 -55.00 -8.56 -38.57
CA THR A 2 -53.87 -9.50 -38.69
C THR A 2 -53.95 -10.35 -37.43
N THR A 3 -54.35 -11.61 -37.60
CA THR A 3 -54.64 -12.54 -36.51
C THR A 3 -53.36 -13.23 -36.06
N SER A 4 -53.13 -13.15 -34.76
CA SER A 4 -52.18 -13.90 -33.96
C SER A 4 -52.29 -15.42 -34.18
N ARG A 5 -51.14 -16.11 -34.21
CA ARG A 5 -51.07 -17.54 -33.92
C ARG A 5 -49.79 -17.86 -33.15
N SER A 6 -49.90 -17.66 -31.85
CA SER A 6 -49.15 -18.34 -30.81
C SER A 6 -49.74 -19.73 -30.58
N ASP A 7 -48.94 -20.78 -30.74
CA ASP A 7 -49.16 -22.10 -30.15
C ASP A 7 -47.79 -22.73 -29.81
N TRP A 8 -47.46 -22.65 -28.52
CA TRP A 8 -46.46 -23.43 -27.78
C TRP A 8 -46.92 -24.90 -27.64
N PRO A 9 -46.08 -25.93 -27.32
CA PRO A 9 -45.35 -25.94 -26.04
C PRO A 9 -44.04 -26.76 -25.92
N ALA A 10 -43.24 -26.35 -24.92
CA ALA A 10 -42.53 -27.12 -23.88
C ALA A 10 -41.80 -28.45 -24.29
N ARG A 11 -40.56 -28.75 -23.88
CA ARG A 11 -39.98 -28.74 -22.52
C ARG A 11 -38.47 -29.00 -22.61
N ALA A 12 -37.75 -28.51 -21.60
CA ALA A 12 -36.49 -29.04 -21.04
C ALA A 12 -35.24 -29.01 -21.96
N GLY A 13 -34.10 -28.48 -21.57
CA GLY A 13 -33.67 -27.99 -20.26
C GLY A 13 -32.21 -27.55 -20.33
N TRP A 14 -31.86 -26.66 -19.41
CA TRP A 14 -30.55 -26.53 -18.77
C TRP A 14 -29.29 -26.56 -19.65
N LEU A 15 -28.77 -25.36 -19.93
CA LEU A 15 -27.35 -25.11 -19.71
C LEU A 15 -27.18 -23.66 -19.27
N ALA A 16 -27.36 -23.44 -17.96
CA ALA A 16 -26.71 -22.33 -17.29
C ALA A 16 -25.20 -22.63 -17.32
N MET A 17 -24.47 -22.05 -18.27
CA MET A 17 -23.02 -21.92 -18.15
C MET A 17 -22.74 -20.85 -17.09
N ALA A 18 -22.77 -21.27 -15.83
CA ALA A 18 -22.01 -20.60 -14.79
C ALA A 18 -20.52 -20.96 -15.02
N LEU A 19 -19.84 -20.18 -15.85
CA LEU A 19 -18.39 -20.16 -15.89
C LEU A 19 -17.90 -19.41 -14.65
N GLY A 20 -17.87 -20.12 -13.52
CA GLY A 20 -16.99 -19.78 -12.43
C GLY A 20 -15.56 -20.03 -12.86
N ILE A 21 -14.83 -18.97 -13.22
CA ILE A 21 -13.38 -19.06 -13.34
C ILE A 21 -12.82 -18.75 -11.95
N GLY A 22 -12.81 -19.78 -11.11
CA GLY A 22 -11.78 -19.89 -10.08
C GLY A 22 -10.47 -20.20 -10.79
N GLY A 23 -9.74 -19.16 -11.20
CA GLY A 23 -8.35 -19.30 -11.61
C GLY A 23 -7.48 -19.64 -10.39
N PRO A 24 -6.34 -20.31 -10.57
CA PRO A 24 -5.38 -20.46 -9.49
C PRO A 24 -4.94 -19.08 -9.00
N LEU A 25 -4.61 -18.98 -7.71
CA LEU A 25 -3.87 -17.86 -7.12
C LEU A 25 -2.48 -17.80 -7.78
N ALA A 26 -2.41 -17.36 -9.03
CA ALA A 26 -1.15 -16.88 -9.58
C ALA A 26 -0.72 -15.72 -8.69
N ALA A 27 0.53 -15.76 -8.21
CA ALA A 27 1.18 -14.58 -7.66
C ALA A 27 0.83 -13.39 -8.58
N GLN A 28 0.41 -12.27 -7.99
CA GLN A 28 -0.13 -11.14 -8.75
C GLN A 28 0.93 -10.65 -9.75
N GLU A 29 0.84 -11.15 -10.97
CA GLU A 29 1.71 -10.82 -12.09
C GLU A 29 1.13 -9.60 -12.79
N VAL A 30 1.98 -8.61 -13.01
CA VAL A 30 1.61 -7.28 -13.48
C VAL A 30 2.50 -6.92 -14.66
N GLN A 31 1.86 -6.54 -15.78
CA GLN A 31 2.59 -6.03 -16.94
C GLN A 31 2.95 -4.58 -16.75
N LEU A 32 4.25 -4.27 -16.90
CA LEU A 32 4.79 -2.93 -16.74
C LEU A 32 4.76 -2.16 -18.07
N PRO A 33 4.64 -0.82 -18.04
CA PRO A 33 4.75 0.03 -19.23
C PRO A 33 6.01 -0.20 -20.07
N SER A 34 7.14 -0.54 -19.44
CA SER A 34 8.39 -0.92 -20.12
C SER A 34 8.30 -2.22 -20.92
N GLY A 35 7.21 -3.00 -20.78
CA GLY A 35 7.02 -4.30 -21.41
C GLY A 35 7.50 -5.49 -20.59
N HIS A 36 8.15 -5.25 -19.44
CA HIS A 36 8.52 -6.31 -18.52
C HIS A 36 7.28 -6.91 -17.81
N SER A 37 7.40 -8.16 -17.40
CA SER A 37 6.47 -8.78 -16.44
C SER A 37 7.06 -8.66 -15.04
N ALA A 38 6.26 -8.22 -14.07
CA ALA A 38 6.64 -8.09 -12.68
C ALA A 38 5.74 -8.97 -11.79
N MET A 39 6.35 -9.68 -10.85
CA MET A 39 5.65 -10.46 -9.84
C MET A 39 5.80 -9.81 -8.48
N LEU A 40 4.70 -9.54 -7.79
CA LEU A 40 4.74 -9.08 -6.40
C LEU A 40 5.32 -10.19 -5.51
N TYR A 41 6.49 -9.94 -4.93
CA TYR A 41 7.19 -10.88 -4.06
C TYR A 41 6.80 -10.67 -2.59
N ASP A 42 6.85 -9.43 -2.12
CA ASP A 42 6.68 -9.10 -0.70
C ASP A 42 6.19 -7.65 -0.52
N VAL A 43 5.41 -7.41 0.55
CA VAL A 43 4.95 -6.09 0.97
C VAL A 43 5.27 -5.92 2.45
N VAL A 44 6.20 -5.02 2.75
CA VAL A 44 6.60 -4.70 4.13
C VAL A 44 5.91 -3.41 4.54
N LEU A 45 5.12 -3.47 5.60
CA LEU A 45 4.41 -2.31 6.16
C LEU A 45 5.06 -1.93 7.48
N GLU A 46 5.66 -0.75 7.53
CA GLU A 46 6.27 -0.18 8.72
C GLU A 46 5.33 0.92 9.21
N ALA A 47 4.59 0.69 10.29
CA ALA A 47 3.71 1.71 10.84
C ALA A 47 4.54 2.94 11.27
N ALA A 48 3.98 4.13 11.09
CA ALA A 48 4.51 5.34 11.71
C ALA A 48 4.18 5.27 13.20
N GLU A 49 4.84 4.37 13.93
CA GLU A 49 4.68 4.33 15.38
C GLU A 49 5.32 5.59 15.95
N GLY A 50 4.55 6.25 16.84
CA GLY A 50 4.97 7.45 17.52
C GLY A 50 6.34 7.27 18.15
N ALA A 51 7.11 8.37 18.15
CA ALA A 51 8.30 8.51 18.97
C ALA A 51 8.13 7.72 20.27
N MET A 52 8.95 6.69 20.43
CA MET A 52 9.14 5.90 21.64
C MET A 52 8.56 6.61 22.86
N ALA A 53 7.35 6.24 23.29
CA ALA A 53 7.00 6.48 24.67
C ALA A 53 8.00 5.59 25.43
N PRO A 54 8.89 6.13 26.29
CA PRO A 54 9.69 5.26 27.12
C PRO A 54 8.70 4.46 27.96
N ASP A 55 8.60 3.16 27.66
CA ASP A 55 7.96 2.19 28.51
C ASP A 55 8.53 2.41 29.91
N ALA A 56 7.68 2.87 30.83
CA ALA A 56 7.18 2.15 32.00
C ALA A 56 7.95 0.88 32.45
N PHE A 57 9.26 0.84 32.26
CA PHE A 57 10.17 -0.21 32.69
C PHE A 57 11.28 0.40 33.54
N THR A 58 10.92 1.28 34.48
CA THR A 58 11.64 1.54 35.73
C THR A 58 10.66 2.25 36.69
N ASP A 59 9.71 1.51 37.26
CA ASP A 59 9.33 1.65 38.67
C ASP A 59 8.31 0.54 39.05
N PRO A 60 8.68 -0.51 39.79
CA PRO A 60 7.73 -1.50 40.29
C PRO A 60 6.89 -1.02 41.49
N GLU A 61 7.03 0.23 41.95
CA GLU A 61 6.49 0.68 43.25
C GLU A 61 5.80 2.07 43.22
N ALA A 62 5.24 2.50 42.08
CA ALA A 62 4.42 3.71 42.04
C ALA A 62 2.94 3.38 42.33
N LEU A 63 2.62 3.08 43.59
CA LEU A 63 1.25 3.19 44.10
C LEU A 63 0.88 4.68 44.22
N PRO A 64 -0.19 5.19 43.59
CA PRO A 64 -0.79 6.42 44.05
C PRO A 64 -1.72 6.08 45.23
N GLU A 65 -1.14 6.03 46.42
CA GLU A 65 -1.89 6.37 47.63
C GLU A 65 -1.94 7.91 47.72
N GLU A 66 -3.03 8.43 48.30
CA GLU A 66 -3.34 9.84 48.62
C GLU A 66 -4.13 10.61 47.53
N GLU A 67 -5.46 10.64 47.71
CA GLU A 67 -6.27 11.77 47.25
C GLU A 67 -5.90 13.03 48.06
N PRO A 68 -5.83 14.21 47.43
CA PRO A 68 -6.29 15.41 48.11
C PRO A 68 -7.28 16.20 47.25
N THR A 69 -8.42 16.47 47.87
CA THR A 69 -9.38 17.51 47.53
C THR A 69 -8.69 18.86 47.35
N ASP A 70 -9.03 19.61 46.30
CA ASP A 70 -9.03 21.07 46.38
C ASP A 70 -10.11 21.67 45.47
N ASP A 71 -10.96 22.44 46.12
CA ASP A 71 -12.08 23.19 45.59
C ASP A 71 -11.60 24.52 44.98
N GLY A 72 -12.13 24.94 43.83
CA GLY A 72 -12.11 26.36 43.49
C GLY A 72 -11.91 26.71 42.03
N ALA A 73 -13.02 27.04 41.38
CA ALA A 73 -13.14 27.75 40.13
C ALA A 73 -12.10 28.87 39.91
N LEU A 74 -11.55 28.99 38.70
CA LEU A 74 -11.44 30.28 38.01
C LEU A 74 -11.45 30.11 36.48
N ASP A 75 -12.56 30.62 35.95
CA ASP A 75 -12.86 31.04 34.58
C ASP A 75 -11.66 31.67 33.83
N ARG A 76 -11.25 31.06 32.70
CA ARG A 76 -10.66 31.75 31.54
C ARG A 76 -10.63 30.83 30.31
N ALA A 77 -11.65 30.92 29.47
CA ALA A 77 -11.50 30.58 28.06
C ALA A 77 -10.63 31.65 27.37
N PRO A 78 -9.72 31.25 26.48
CA PRO A 78 -9.53 32.03 25.27
C PRO A 78 -10.04 31.22 24.08
N ASP A 79 -10.97 31.81 23.34
CA ASP A 79 -11.31 31.45 21.96
C ASP A 79 -10.04 31.38 21.11
N ARG A 80 -9.45 30.19 21.03
CA ARG A 80 -8.49 29.87 19.97
C ARG A 80 -9.31 29.27 18.84
N LYS A 81 -9.67 30.11 17.86
CA LYS A 81 -9.93 29.64 16.51
C LYS A 81 -8.69 28.87 16.06
N THR A 82 -8.68 27.56 16.29
CA THR A 82 -7.77 26.66 15.60
C THR A 82 -8.32 26.56 14.19
N GLU A 83 -7.90 27.51 13.35
CA GLU A 83 -7.89 27.30 11.92
C GLU A 83 -7.03 26.05 11.72
N VAL A 84 -7.68 24.94 11.36
CA VAL A 84 -6.99 23.72 10.94
C VAL A 84 -6.26 24.06 9.66
N SER A 85 -5.04 24.58 9.83
CA SER A 85 -4.05 24.65 8.77
C SER A 85 -3.61 23.21 8.52
N ALA A 86 -4.10 22.63 7.43
CA ALA A 86 -3.57 21.41 6.87
C ALA A 86 -2.14 21.68 6.38
N ALA A 87 -1.18 21.50 7.28
CA ALA A 87 0.25 21.56 7.00
C ALA A 87 0.93 20.36 7.65
N GLY A 88 1.12 19.33 6.82
CA GLY A 88 2.28 18.43 6.86
C GLY A 88 2.55 17.68 8.15
N ALA A 89 1.76 16.65 8.45
CA ALA A 89 2.27 15.48 9.16
C ALA A 89 1.51 14.26 8.63
N SER A 90 2.17 13.53 7.75
CA SER A 90 1.71 12.27 7.21
C SER A 90 1.71 11.23 8.33
N SER A 91 0.58 11.02 8.99
CA SER A 91 0.42 9.98 10.02
C SER A 91 0.35 8.56 9.43
N GLY A 92 0.81 8.38 8.20
CA GLY A 92 0.88 7.09 7.52
C GLY A 92 2.27 6.47 7.68
N GLY A 93 2.34 5.15 7.65
CA GLY A 93 3.63 4.43 7.73
C GLY A 93 4.42 4.44 6.42
N LEU A 94 5.55 3.74 6.41
CA LEU A 94 6.33 3.42 5.22
C LEU A 94 5.87 2.06 4.65
N ALA A 95 5.46 2.02 3.38
CA ALA A 95 5.15 0.76 2.69
C ALA A 95 6.21 0.43 1.65
N ARG A 96 6.77 -0.77 1.70
CA ARG A 96 7.77 -1.24 0.73
C ARG A 96 7.19 -2.37 -0.10
N PHE A 97 7.09 -2.16 -1.40
CA PHE A 97 6.65 -3.15 -2.38
C PHE A 97 7.87 -3.71 -3.09
N ARG A 98 8.04 -5.03 -3.04
CA ARG A 98 9.17 -5.72 -3.64
C ARG A 98 8.66 -6.58 -4.77
N LEU A 99 9.13 -6.32 -5.98
CA LEU A 99 8.72 -7.04 -7.18
C LEU A 99 9.92 -7.71 -7.85
N VAL A 100 9.69 -8.89 -8.39
CA VAL A 100 10.66 -9.63 -9.20
C VAL A 100 10.30 -9.42 -10.66
N VAL A 101 11.28 -8.96 -11.43
CA VAL A 101 11.16 -8.63 -12.85
C VAL A 101 12.18 -9.46 -13.63
N PRO A 102 11.82 -10.66 -14.12
CA PRO A 102 12.75 -11.50 -14.86
C PRO A 102 13.37 -10.75 -16.04
N GLY A 103 14.69 -10.81 -16.17
CA GLY A 103 15.44 -10.12 -17.23
C GLY A 103 15.72 -8.64 -16.98
N LEU A 104 15.45 -8.13 -15.77
CA LEU A 104 15.79 -6.75 -15.40
C LEU A 104 17.29 -6.49 -15.58
N GLY A 105 17.63 -5.42 -16.31
CA GLY A 105 19.01 -5.04 -16.61
C GLY A 105 19.69 -5.86 -17.71
N GLU A 106 19.00 -6.84 -18.30
CA GLU A 106 19.53 -7.55 -19.48
C GLU A 106 19.81 -6.57 -20.63
N GLY A 107 20.85 -6.85 -21.41
CA GLY A 107 21.27 -5.98 -22.51
C GLY A 107 21.85 -4.63 -22.06
N GLY A 108 22.10 -4.42 -20.76
CA GLY A 108 22.65 -3.18 -20.22
C GLY A 108 21.61 -2.08 -19.97
N ALA A 109 20.31 -2.45 -19.90
CA ALA A 109 19.27 -1.53 -19.49
C ALA A 109 19.56 -0.99 -18.08
N ASP A 110 19.47 0.33 -17.93
CA ASP A 110 19.69 1.03 -16.67
C ASP A 110 18.35 1.48 -16.06
N TYR A 111 18.43 2.29 -15.01
CA TYR A 111 17.26 2.81 -14.30
C TYR A 111 16.29 3.56 -15.23
N GLU A 112 16.78 4.24 -16.27
CA GLU A 112 15.95 5.06 -17.15
C GLU A 112 14.95 4.21 -17.94
N ALA A 113 15.29 2.94 -18.20
CA ALA A 113 14.40 1.97 -18.84
C ALA A 113 13.18 1.59 -17.99
N VAL A 114 13.25 1.75 -16.66
CA VAL A 114 12.20 1.35 -15.71
C VAL A 114 11.64 2.51 -14.90
N ALA A 115 12.14 3.74 -15.09
CA ALA A 115 11.70 4.93 -14.37
C ALA A 115 10.17 5.14 -14.46
N GLN A 116 9.58 4.93 -15.64
CA GLN A 116 8.14 5.03 -15.83
C GLN A 116 7.35 3.94 -15.09
N ASP A 117 7.92 2.75 -14.93
CA ASP A 117 7.26 1.64 -14.27
C ASP A 117 7.05 1.93 -12.79
N PHE A 118 8.00 2.60 -12.14
CA PHE A 118 7.90 2.95 -10.73
C PHE A 118 6.70 3.86 -10.44
N ALA A 119 6.53 4.92 -11.23
CA ALA A 119 5.38 5.82 -11.08
C ALA A 119 4.06 5.07 -11.32
N TRP A 120 4.02 4.27 -12.38
CA TRP A 120 2.83 3.48 -12.71
C TRP A 120 2.50 2.44 -11.63
N LEU A 121 3.50 1.76 -11.07
CA LEU A 121 3.32 0.81 -9.97
C LEU A 121 2.85 1.50 -8.70
N CYS A 122 3.33 2.71 -8.39
CA CYS A 122 2.86 3.44 -7.24
C CYS A 122 1.36 3.76 -7.34
N GLU A 123 0.93 4.29 -8.49
CA GLU A 123 -0.46 4.70 -8.71
C GLU A 123 -1.42 3.54 -8.97
N SER A 124 -0.98 2.52 -9.71
CA SER A 124 -1.84 1.44 -10.21
C SER A 124 -1.82 0.20 -9.34
N LEU A 125 -0.78 0.00 -8.53
CA LEU A 125 -0.63 -1.16 -7.65
C LEU A 125 -0.57 -0.76 -6.18
N ALA A 126 0.38 0.08 -5.78
CA ALA A 126 0.66 0.33 -4.37
C ALA A 126 -0.51 1.07 -3.69
N LEU A 127 -0.92 2.23 -4.21
CA LEU A 127 -2.01 3.00 -3.60
C LEU A 127 -3.35 2.22 -3.55
N PRO A 128 -3.79 1.54 -4.63
CA PRO A 128 -4.99 0.71 -4.57
C PRO A 128 -4.88 -0.45 -3.58
N ALA A 129 -3.72 -1.11 -3.51
CA ALA A 129 -3.49 -2.21 -2.57
C ALA A 129 -3.57 -1.74 -1.12
N LEU A 130 -2.96 -0.59 -0.80
CA LEU A 130 -3.03 0.00 0.54
C LEU A 130 -4.45 0.38 0.91
N ALA A 131 -5.17 1.06 0.01
CA ALA A 131 -6.56 1.46 0.22
C ALA A 131 -7.50 0.25 0.42
N ALA A 132 -7.34 -0.81 -0.39
CA ALA A 132 -8.14 -2.04 -0.28
C ALA A 132 -7.94 -2.77 1.07
N ASN A 133 -6.78 -2.58 1.70
CA ASN A 133 -6.45 -3.16 3.00
C ASN A 133 -6.61 -2.17 4.18
N GLY A 134 -7.16 -0.97 3.92
CA GLY A 134 -7.36 0.04 4.96
C GLY A 134 -6.09 0.59 5.58
N TRP A 135 -4.96 0.51 4.86
CA TRP A 135 -3.67 1.00 5.33
C TRP A 135 -3.33 2.35 4.69
N THR A 136 -2.74 3.25 5.48
CA THR A 136 -2.32 4.58 5.01
C THR A 136 -0.80 4.70 5.05
N ALA A 137 -0.21 4.99 3.89
CA ALA A 137 1.22 5.27 3.76
C ALA A 137 1.49 6.78 3.73
N SER A 138 2.53 7.24 4.42
CA SER A 138 3.16 8.53 4.16
C SER A 138 4.20 8.43 3.03
N GLU A 139 4.79 7.26 2.90
CA GLU A 139 5.87 6.97 1.99
C GLU A 139 5.73 5.56 1.43
N VAL A 140 6.00 5.43 0.14
CA VAL A 140 6.01 4.15 -0.58
C VAL A 140 7.37 3.97 -1.22
N VAL A 141 7.98 2.81 -1.03
CA VAL A 141 9.21 2.42 -1.71
C VAL A 141 8.91 1.23 -2.60
N ILE A 142 9.27 1.33 -3.86
CA ILE A 142 9.14 0.23 -4.80
C ILE A 142 10.55 -0.26 -5.14
N ALA A 143 10.75 -1.56 -4.99
CA ALA A 143 11.99 -2.25 -5.33
C ALA A 143 11.72 -3.22 -6.49
N LEU A 144 12.43 -3.05 -7.60
CA LEU A 144 12.45 -4.01 -8.71
C LEU A 144 13.75 -4.79 -8.65
N SER A 145 13.66 -6.12 -8.70
CA SER A 145 14.83 -7.01 -8.68
C SER A 145 14.74 -8.03 -9.82
N ASP A 146 15.85 -8.37 -10.47
CA ASP A 146 15.86 -9.42 -11.52
C ASP A 146 15.52 -10.82 -10.97
N ARG A 147 15.76 -11.02 -9.67
CA ARG A 147 15.52 -12.25 -8.93
C ARG A 147 15.05 -11.96 -7.51
N GLN A 148 14.55 -13.00 -6.84
CA GLN A 148 14.21 -12.92 -5.42
C GLN A 148 15.48 -12.68 -4.60
N VAL A 149 15.41 -11.72 -3.68
CA VAL A 149 16.48 -11.41 -2.73
C VAL A 149 15.98 -11.72 -1.33
N GLU A 150 16.70 -12.54 -0.57
CA GLU A 150 16.33 -12.81 0.82
C GLU A 150 16.71 -11.64 1.73
N PHE A 151 15.87 -11.37 2.73
CA PHE A 151 16.17 -10.32 3.70
C PHE A 151 17.40 -10.68 4.52
N GLY A 152 18.33 -9.73 4.68
CA GLY A 152 19.56 -9.91 5.46
C GLY A 152 20.66 -10.72 4.80
N ALA A 153 20.44 -11.23 3.57
CA ALA A 153 21.46 -11.94 2.80
C ALA A 153 22.13 -11.01 1.77
N PRO A 154 23.46 -11.08 1.57
CA PRO A 154 24.11 -10.38 0.48
C PRO A 154 23.72 -11.02 -0.86
N ALA A 155 23.26 -10.20 -1.81
CA ALA A 155 22.93 -10.62 -3.17
C ALA A 155 23.63 -9.72 -4.21
N PRO A 156 24.98 -9.74 -4.31
CA PRO A 156 25.74 -8.89 -5.23
C PRO A 156 25.45 -9.16 -6.71
N GLU A 157 24.90 -10.33 -7.04
CA GLU A 157 24.51 -10.73 -8.38
C GLU A 157 23.10 -10.28 -8.78
N ALA A 158 22.32 -9.73 -7.85
CA ALA A 158 20.97 -9.24 -8.13
C ALA A 158 21.04 -7.82 -8.69
N VAL A 159 20.43 -7.61 -9.86
CA VAL A 159 20.19 -6.26 -10.39
C VAL A 159 18.97 -5.72 -9.68
N GLN A 160 19.11 -4.57 -9.03
CA GLN A 160 18.02 -3.97 -8.27
C GLN A 160 17.95 -2.46 -8.48
N PHE A 161 16.75 -1.96 -8.71
CA PHE A 161 16.44 -0.55 -8.76
C PHE A 161 15.39 -0.21 -7.71
N PHE A 162 15.50 0.98 -7.12
CA PHE A 162 14.62 1.45 -6.06
C PHE A 162 14.12 2.84 -6.42
N GLU A 163 12.85 3.10 -6.14
CA GLU A 163 12.27 4.43 -6.22
C GLU A 163 11.40 4.69 -5.00
N GLY A 164 11.47 5.93 -4.52
CA GLY A 164 10.76 6.38 -3.34
C GLY A 164 9.68 7.36 -3.73
N PHE A 165 8.54 7.26 -3.06
CA PHE A 165 7.43 8.17 -3.26
C PHE A 165 6.92 8.68 -1.93
N ARG A 166 6.82 10.00 -1.80
CA ARG A 166 5.98 10.62 -0.78
C ARG A 166 4.54 10.63 -1.26
N ILE A 167 3.60 10.29 -0.38
CA ILE A 167 2.17 10.31 -0.71
C ILE A 167 1.57 11.67 -0.31
N GLU A 168 1.23 12.47 -1.30
CA GLU A 168 0.62 13.79 -1.12
C GLU A 168 -0.76 13.82 -1.78
N GLY A 169 -1.83 13.94 -0.99
CA GLY A 169 -3.20 13.99 -1.50
C GLY A 169 -3.63 12.74 -2.31
N GLY A 170 -3.03 11.57 -2.02
CA GLY A 170 -3.27 10.35 -2.78
C GLY A 170 -2.52 10.29 -4.12
N THR A 171 -1.53 11.16 -4.33
CA THR A 171 -0.63 11.13 -5.50
C THR A 171 0.76 10.73 -5.05
N CYS A 172 1.48 10.00 -5.91
CA CYS A 172 2.86 9.60 -5.68
C CYS A 172 3.82 10.71 -6.15
N VAL A 173 4.54 11.32 -5.23
CA VAL A 173 5.56 12.34 -5.52
C VAL A 173 6.94 11.70 -5.41
N PRO A 174 7.72 11.56 -6.51
CA PRO A 174 9.05 10.97 -6.46
C PRO A 174 9.98 11.71 -5.50
N GLN A 175 10.82 10.99 -4.79
CA GLN A 175 11.85 11.54 -3.90
C GLN A 175 13.23 10.99 -4.25
N ALA A 176 14.24 11.85 -4.17
CA ALA A 176 15.62 11.40 -4.32
C ALA A 176 16.04 10.56 -3.09
N PHE A 177 16.67 9.42 -3.36
CA PHE A 177 17.33 8.56 -2.37
C PHE A 177 18.81 8.89 -2.20
#